data_AF-A0AAE0EHV6-F1
#
_entry.id   AF-A0AAE0EHV6-F1
#
_cell.length_a   1.000
_cell.length_b   1.000
_cell.length_c   1.000
_cell.angle_alpha   90.00
_cell.angle_beta   90.00
_cell.angle_gamma   90.00
#
_symmetry.space_group_name_H-M   'P 1'
#
loop_
_entity.id
_entity.type
_entity.pdbx_description
1 polymer ?
#
loop_
_entity_poly.entity_id
_entity_poly.type
_entity_poly.pdbx_seq_one_letter_code
_entity_poly.pdbx_strand_id
1 'polypeptide(L)'
;MASHLKGVKKSTLTDEMRRALCEYKNDHPSSSQKDLQLWVQQNLHLSISQSTISNTLKRSAEYLSSEMKNSNVKRHKSTKYPELEKVLYEWFLQYQEKVNMTGEMIQTKAKEFLQKMSGETNPEFNFSSG
;
A
#
# COMPACT_ATOMS: atom_id res chain seq x y z
N MET A 1 -36.54 10.29 -0.63
CA MET A 1 -35.87 10.66 -1.90
C MET A 1 -34.65 9.77 -2.06
N ALA A 2 -34.78 8.69 -2.83
CA ALA A 2 -33.74 7.68 -2.99
C ALA A 2 -32.72 8.15 -4.04
N SER A 3 -31.51 8.49 -3.61
CA SER A 3 -30.41 8.88 -4.50
C SER A 3 -29.74 7.63 -5.07
N HIS A 4 -30.11 7.34 -6.30
CA HIS A 4 -29.58 6.28 -7.15
C HIS A 4 -28.16 6.64 -7.63
N LEU A 5 -27.11 6.29 -6.88
CA LEU A 5 -25.73 6.29 -7.39
C LEU A 5 -25.42 4.90 -7.96
N LYS A 6 -25.78 4.71 -9.23
CA LYS A 6 -25.35 3.56 -10.05
C LYS A 6 -23.82 3.50 -10.06
N GLY A 7 -23.25 2.41 -9.55
CA GLY A 7 -22.01 1.84 -10.06
C GLY A 7 -20.75 2.71 -10.03
N VAL A 8 -20.57 3.59 -9.04
CA VAL A 8 -19.24 4.17 -8.83
C VAL A 8 -18.32 3.05 -8.35
N LYS A 9 -17.46 2.55 -9.24
CA LYS A 9 -16.33 1.69 -8.85
C LYS A 9 -15.52 2.51 -7.84
N LYS A 10 -15.57 2.13 -6.56
CA LYS A 10 -14.70 2.68 -5.51
C LYS A 10 -13.27 2.50 -5.98
N SER A 11 -12.70 3.55 -6.58
CA SER A 11 -11.38 3.47 -7.18
C SER A 11 -10.35 3.84 -6.14
N THR A 12 -9.41 2.95 -5.91
CA THR A 12 -8.34 3.13 -4.94
C THR A 12 -7.38 4.21 -5.44
N LEU A 13 -7.17 5.26 -4.65
CA LEU A 13 -6.12 6.24 -4.90
C LEU A 13 -4.75 5.55 -4.90
N THR A 14 -3.90 5.87 -5.86
CA THR A 14 -2.45 5.59 -5.77
C THR A 14 -1.79 6.61 -4.85
N ASP A 15 -0.57 6.35 -4.40
CA ASP A 15 0.18 7.32 -3.60
C ASP A 15 0.46 8.62 -4.37
N GLU A 16 0.67 8.55 -5.67
CA GLU A 16 0.75 9.73 -6.53
C GLU A 16 -0.51 10.60 -6.45
N MET A 17 -1.69 9.99 -6.54
CA MET A 17 -2.97 10.69 -6.45
C MET A 17 -3.20 11.28 -5.06
N ARG A 18 -2.75 10.58 -4.01
CA ARG A 18 -2.81 11.08 -2.62
C ARG A 18 -1.88 12.26 -2.43
N ARG A 19 -0.66 12.20 -2.99
CA ARG A 19 0.31 13.30 -3.00
C ARG A 19 -0.25 14.53 -3.70
N ALA A 20 -0.80 14.38 -4.90
CA ALA A 20 -1.41 15.48 -5.64
C ALA A 20 -2.58 16.12 -4.88
N LEU A 21 -3.42 15.31 -4.22
CA LEU A 21 -4.48 15.81 -3.34
C LEU A 21 -3.93 16.61 -2.14
N CYS A 22 -2.84 16.13 -1.52
CA CYS A 22 -2.19 16.82 -0.41
C CYS A 22 -1.52 18.13 -0.85
N GLU A 23 -0.84 18.15 -2.00
CA GLU A 23 -0.25 19.36 -2.60
C GLU A 23 -1.35 20.39 -2.89
N TYR A 24 -2.44 19.97 -3.54
CA TYR A 24 -3.56 20.86 -3.84
C TYR A 24 -4.19 21.48 -2.57
N LYS A 25 -4.33 20.70 -1.49
CA LYS A 25 -4.83 21.21 -0.21
C LYS A 25 -3.84 22.16 0.47
N ASN A 26 -2.53 21.97 0.28
CA ASN A 26 -1.52 22.89 0.79
C ASN A 26 -1.59 24.26 0.09
N ASP A 27 -1.82 24.24 -1.23
CA ASP A 27 -1.97 25.45 -2.03
C ASP A 27 -3.33 26.15 -1.79
N HIS A 28 -4.36 25.38 -1.42
CA HIS A 28 -5.72 25.87 -1.17
C HIS A 28 -6.21 25.51 0.24
N PRO A 29 -5.66 26.13 1.30
CA PRO A 29 -5.98 25.77 2.68
C PRO A 29 -7.45 26.00 3.04
N SER A 30 -8.14 26.92 2.36
CA SER A 30 -9.57 27.20 2.55
C SER A 30 -10.51 26.18 1.89
N SER A 31 -10.03 25.34 0.97
CA SER A 31 -10.88 24.37 0.28
C SER A 31 -11.53 23.39 1.27
N SER A 32 -12.84 23.24 1.16
CA SER A 32 -13.60 22.28 1.96
C SER A 32 -13.38 20.85 1.45
N GLN A 33 -13.80 19.84 2.23
CA GLN A 33 -13.73 18.45 1.76
C GLN A 33 -14.60 18.20 0.52
N LYS A 34 -15.67 18.96 0.32
CA LYS A 34 -16.49 18.88 -0.90
C LYS A 34 -15.74 19.43 -2.12
N ASP A 35 -15.03 20.53 -1.95
CA ASP A 35 -14.24 21.14 -3.03
C ASP A 35 -13.11 20.21 -3.46
N LEU A 36 -12.44 19.58 -2.48
CA LEU A 36 -11.42 18.55 -2.74
C LEU A 36 -12.00 17.33 -3.46
N GLN A 37 -13.22 16.92 -3.12
CA GLN A 37 -13.90 15.80 -3.79
C GLN A 37 -14.19 16.12 -5.26
N LEU A 38 -14.67 17.33 -5.54
CA LEU A 38 -14.90 17.81 -6.90
C LEU A 38 -13.60 17.88 -7.69
N TRP A 39 -12.54 18.41 -7.07
CA TRP A 39 -11.21 18.47 -7.68
C TRP A 39 -10.70 17.08 -8.06
N VAL A 40 -10.80 16.09 -7.17
CA VAL A 40 -10.41 14.69 -7.47
C VAL A 40 -11.26 14.10 -8.60
N GLN A 41 -12.56 14.36 -8.62
CA GLN A 41 -13.45 13.89 -9.69
C GLN A 41 -13.10 14.50 -11.05
N GLN A 42 -12.71 15.77 -11.07
CA GLN A 42 -12.39 16.50 -12.30
C GLN A 42 -10.99 16.17 -12.82
N ASN A 43 -9.98 16.19 -11.96
CA ASN A 43 -8.57 16.06 -12.34
C ASN A 43 -8.09 14.61 -12.41
N LEU A 44 -8.66 13.74 -11.57
CA LEU A 44 -8.23 12.35 -11.45
C LEU A 44 -9.28 11.35 -11.93
N HIS A 45 -10.45 11.84 -12.39
CA HIS A 45 -11.58 11.03 -12.85
C HIS A 45 -12.04 9.95 -11.86
N LEU A 46 -11.80 10.18 -10.55
CA LEU A 46 -12.19 9.27 -9.49
C LEU A 46 -13.24 9.90 -8.58
N SER A 47 -14.20 9.09 -8.14
CA SER A 47 -15.13 9.48 -7.10
C SER A 47 -14.70 8.82 -5.78
N ILE A 48 -14.39 9.66 -4.80
CA ILE A 48 -13.96 9.27 -3.45
C ILE A 48 -14.92 9.86 -2.41
N SER A 49 -14.99 9.27 -1.22
CA SER A 49 -15.79 9.82 -0.12
C SER A 49 -15.00 10.89 0.65
N GLN A 50 -15.71 11.75 1.38
CA GLN A 50 -15.09 12.71 2.30
C GLN A 50 -14.23 12.01 3.38
N SER A 51 -14.60 10.79 3.78
CA SER A 51 -13.77 9.97 4.68
C SER A 51 -12.42 9.58 4.06
N THR A 52 -12.37 9.26 2.77
CA THR A 52 -11.11 9.00 2.06
C THR A 52 -10.23 10.25 2.01
N ILE A 53 -10.83 11.42 1.78
CA ILE A 53 -10.13 12.71 1.81
C ILE A 53 -9.54 12.95 3.19
N SER A 54 -10.35 12.86 4.24
CA SER A 54 -9.92 13.03 5.63
C SER A 54 -8.76 12.09 6.00
N ASN A 55 -8.88 10.80 5.68
CA ASN A 55 -7.83 9.81 5.95
C ASN A 55 -6.54 10.08 5.16
N THR A 56 -6.65 10.59 3.93
CA THR A 56 -5.49 10.95 3.11
C THR A 56 -4.78 12.16 3.69
N LEU A 57 -5.52 13.22 4.04
CA LEU A 57 -4.95 14.44 4.61
C LEU A 57 -4.31 14.23 5.99
N LYS A 58 -4.84 13.32 6.81
CA LYS A 58 -4.22 12.92 8.09
C LYS A 58 -2.81 12.36 7.92
N ARG A 59 -2.54 11.72 6.77
CA ARG A 59 -1.23 11.13 6.41
C ARG A 59 -0.47 11.98 5.40
N SER A 60 -0.83 13.26 5.26
CA SER A 60 -0.24 14.17 4.27
C SER A 60 1.29 14.25 4.36
N ALA A 61 1.86 14.26 5.56
CA ALA A 61 3.31 14.25 5.75
C ALA A 61 3.98 13.03 5.10
N GLU A 62 3.34 11.86 5.13
CA GLU A 62 3.87 10.66 4.50
C GLU A 62 3.87 10.79 2.97
N TYR A 63 2.77 11.29 2.39
CA TYR A 63 2.62 11.44 0.94
C TYR A 63 3.45 12.58 0.34
N LEU A 64 3.75 13.61 1.14
CA LEU A 64 4.60 14.73 0.72
C LEU A 64 6.09 14.46 0.94
N SER A 65 6.45 13.39 1.65
CA SER A 65 7.85 13.01 1.86
C SER A 65 8.53 12.56 0.56
N SER A 66 9.78 12.97 0.35
CA SER A 66 10.58 12.58 -0.83
C SER A 66 11.02 11.11 -0.82
N GLU A 67 10.74 10.37 0.25
CA GLU A 67 11.18 8.96 0.43
C GLU A 67 10.30 7.95 -0.30
N MET A 68 9.21 8.38 -0.96
CA MET A 68 8.33 7.49 -1.70
C MET A 68 8.98 6.98 -2.99
N LYS A 69 9.69 5.85 -2.90
CA LYS A 69 10.38 5.21 -4.04
C LYS A 69 9.42 4.62 -5.10
N ASN A 70 8.16 4.35 -4.77
CA ASN A 70 7.16 3.77 -5.69
C ASN A 70 5.79 4.47 -5.57
N SER A 71 5.52 5.44 -6.44
CA SER A 71 4.29 6.27 -6.44
C SER A 71 3.02 5.55 -6.93
N ASN A 72 3.18 4.43 -7.65
CA ASN A 72 2.07 3.61 -8.17
C ASN A 72 1.45 2.65 -7.13
N VAL A 73 1.99 2.60 -5.91
CA VAL A 73 1.50 1.71 -4.86
C VAL A 73 0.11 2.17 -4.39
N LYS A 74 -0.84 1.24 -4.40
CA LYS A 74 -2.22 1.49 -3.91
C LYS A 74 -2.37 1.27 -2.41
N ARG A 75 -1.52 0.41 -1.84
CA ARG A 75 -1.51 0.04 -0.42
C ARG A 75 -0.10 -0.38 0.02
N HIS A 76 0.43 0.31 1.03
CA HIS A 76 1.57 -0.18 1.79
C HIS A 76 1.12 -1.35 2.68
N LYS A 77 1.66 -2.55 2.45
CA LYS A 77 1.49 -3.67 3.39
C LYS A 77 2.49 -3.45 4.53
N SER A 78 1.99 -3.19 5.74
CA SER A 78 2.81 -3.34 6.95
C SER A 78 3.09 -4.82 7.14
N THR A 79 4.34 -5.24 6.97
CA THR A 79 4.71 -6.64 7.06
C THR A 79 5.13 -6.97 8.49
N LYS A 80 4.62 -8.10 9.00
CA LYS A 80 4.77 -8.49 10.42
C LYS A 80 6.24 -8.74 10.79
N TYR A 81 7.05 -9.12 9.79
CA TYR A 81 8.46 -9.46 9.95
C TYR A 81 9.26 -8.82 8.79
N PRO A 82 9.55 -7.50 8.84
CA PRO A 82 10.24 -6.82 7.75
C PRO A 82 11.66 -7.34 7.51
N GLU A 83 12.38 -7.71 8.58
CA GLU A 83 13.72 -8.29 8.47
C GLU A 83 13.68 -9.68 7.81
N LEU A 84 12.65 -10.48 8.11
CA LEU A 84 12.44 -11.78 7.45
C LEU A 84 12.21 -11.63 5.96
N GLU A 85 11.35 -10.69 5.56
CA GLU A 85 11.08 -10.45 4.15
C GLU A 85 12.33 -10.00 3.40
N LYS A 86 13.15 -9.15 4.03
CA LYS A 86 14.41 -8.70 3.44
C LYS A 86 15.36 -9.87 3.19
N VAL A 87 15.65 -10.67 4.21
CA VAL A 87 16.57 -11.82 4.08
C VAL A 87 16.02 -12.86 3.09
N LEU A 88 14.70 -13.08 3.09
CA LEU A 88 14.04 -13.98 2.14
C LEU A 88 14.12 -13.46 0.70
N TYR A 89 13.97 -12.15 0.50
CA TYR A 89 14.08 -11.51 -0.80
C TYR A 89 15.51 -11.57 -1.34
N GLU A 90 16.52 -11.29 -0.52
CA GLU A 90 17.93 -11.41 -0.90
C GLU A 90 18.28 -12.85 -1.30
N TRP A 91 17.78 -13.84 -0.54
CA TRP A 91 17.92 -15.24 -0.92
C TRP A 91 17.21 -15.56 -2.24
N PHE A 92 15.98 -15.08 -2.44
CA PHE A 92 15.25 -15.29 -3.69
C PHE A 92 16.02 -14.71 -4.90
N LEU A 93 16.57 -13.51 -4.79
CA LEU A 93 17.41 -12.89 -5.83
C LEU A 93 18.61 -13.76 -6.21
N GLN A 94 19.28 -14.37 -5.24
CA GLN A 94 20.46 -15.20 -5.49
C GLN A 94 20.18 -16.56 -6.14
N TYR A 95 18.96 -17.09 -5.96
CA TYR A 95 18.62 -18.47 -6.33
C TYR A 95 17.60 -18.58 -7.46
N GLN A 96 16.87 -17.51 -7.80
CA GLN A 96 15.87 -17.54 -8.87
C GLN A 96 16.43 -17.90 -10.25
N GLU A 97 17.69 -17.53 -10.53
CA GLU A 97 18.34 -17.85 -11.80
C GLU A 97 18.94 -19.27 -11.83
N LYS A 98 19.08 -19.89 -10.66
CA LYS A 98 19.73 -21.20 -10.50
C LYS A 98 18.74 -22.35 -10.37
N VAL A 99 17.54 -22.07 -9.86
CA VAL A 99 16.52 -23.08 -9.57
C VAL A 99 15.14 -22.52 -9.91
N ASN A 100 14.25 -23.38 -10.40
CA ASN A 100 12.84 -23.06 -10.52
C ASN A 100 12.25 -22.81 -9.13
N MET A 101 12.05 -21.54 -8.79
CA MET A 101 11.51 -21.12 -7.50
C MET A 101 10.03 -21.47 -7.40
N THR A 102 9.69 -22.43 -6.54
CA THR A 102 8.31 -22.78 -6.21
C THR A 102 7.86 -22.09 -4.92
N GLY A 103 6.55 -21.89 -4.78
CA GLY A 103 5.96 -21.31 -3.56
C GLY A 103 6.34 -22.11 -2.31
N GLU A 104 6.29 -23.45 -2.37
CA GLU A 104 6.67 -24.33 -1.27
C GLU A 104 8.12 -24.15 -0.82
N MET A 105 9.04 -23.92 -1.77
CA MET A 105 10.45 -23.71 -1.46
C MET A 105 10.67 -22.36 -0.76
N ILE A 106 9.96 -21.32 -1.19
CA ILE A 106 9.96 -20.00 -0.53
C ILE A 106 9.39 -20.11 0.89
N GLN A 107 8.27 -20.82 1.07
CA GLN A 107 7.66 -21.02 2.39
C GLN A 107 8.58 -21.78 3.35
N THR A 108 9.22 -22.84 2.86
CA THR A 108 10.19 -23.63 3.64
C THR A 108 11.35 -22.74 4.08
N LYS A 109 11.90 -21.94 3.16
CA LYS A 109 13.00 -21.03 3.49
C LYS A 109 12.59 -19.95 4.50
N ALA A 110 11.38 -19.42 4.36
CA ALA A 110 10.87 -18.41 5.27
C ALA A 110 10.68 -18.95 6.69
N LYS A 111 10.24 -20.21 6.84
CA LYS A 111 10.19 -20.91 8.14
C LYS A 111 11.58 -21.08 8.75
N GLU A 112 12.57 -21.50 7.95
CA GLU A 112 13.96 -21.63 8.41
C GLU A 112 14.53 -20.30 8.92
N PHE A 113 14.33 -19.22 8.17
CA PHE A 113 14.81 -17.90 8.58
C PHE A 113 14.09 -17.37 9.81
N LEU A 114 12.77 -17.58 9.91
CA LEU A 114 12.01 -17.20 11.10
C LEU A 114 12.54 -17.94 12.33
N GLN A 115 12.71 -19.26 12.25
CA GLN A 115 13.26 -20.06 13.35
C GLN A 115 14.65 -19.58 13.80
N LYS A 116 15.52 -19.22 12.85
CA LYS A 116 16.85 -18.68 13.15
C LYS A 116 16.82 -17.33 13.86
N MET A 117 15.83 -16.48 13.54
CA MET A 117 15.73 -15.13 14.11
C MET A 117 14.97 -15.09 15.44
N SER A 118 13.86 -15.83 15.57
CA SER A 118 13.00 -15.77 16.77
C SER A 118 13.34 -16.80 17.82
N GLY A 119 14.11 -17.85 17.51
CA GLY A 119 14.39 -18.98 18.43
C GLY A 119 13.18 -19.86 18.75
N GLU A 120 11.97 -19.36 18.52
CA GLU A 120 10.70 -20.06 18.62
C GLU A 120 10.23 -20.57 17.25
N THR A 121 9.87 -21.85 17.17
CA THR A 121 8.99 -22.38 16.13
C THR A 121 7.60 -21.84 16.39
N ASN A 122 7.22 -20.70 15.79
CA ASN A 122 5.82 -20.27 15.82
C ASN A 122 5.04 -21.08 14.76
N PRO A 123 4.25 -22.09 15.15
CA PRO A 123 3.63 -23.02 14.21
C PRO A 123 2.39 -22.42 13.52
N GLU A 124 1.90 -21.25 13.96
CA GLU A 124 0.70 -20.60 13.41
C GLU A 124 0.98 -19.62 12.26
N PHE A 125 2.26 -19.35 11.94
CA PHE A 125 2.56 -18.45 10.83
C PHE A 125 2.46 -19.15 9.48
N ASN A 126 1.27 -19.06 8.88
CA ASN A 126 1.00 -19.55 7.54
C ASN A 126 1.47 -18.52 6.50
N PHE A 127 2.58 -18.83 5.82
CA PHE A 127 3.00 -18.10 4.63
C PHE A 127 2.00 -18.37 3.50
N SER A 128 1.50 -17.31 2.86
CA SER A 128 0.61 -17.44 1.69
C SER A 128 1.39 -18.01 0.49
N SER A 129 0.71 -18.75 -0.40
CA SER A 129 1.29 -19.33 -1.63
C SER A 129 1.40 -18.35 -2.80
N GLY A 130 1.04 -17.07 -2.60
CA GLY A 130 0.91 -16.08 -3.68
C GLY A 130 -0.55 -15.86 -4.04
#